data_AF-A0A836SCF7-F1
#
_entry.id   AF-A0A836SCF7-F1
#
_cell.length_a   1.000
_cell.length_b   1.000
_cell.length_c   1.000
_cell.angle_alpha   90.00
_cell.angle_beta   90.00
_cell.angle_gamma   90.00
#
_symmetry.space_group_name_H-M   'P 1'
#
loop_
_entity.id
_entity.type
_entity.pdbx_description
1 polymer ?
#
loop_
_entity_poly.entity_id
_entity_poly.type
_entity_poly.pdbx_seq_one_letter_code
_entity_poly.pdbx_strand_id
1 'polypeptide(L)'
;MRWCLFLGVFSHIHLLPSSTPQNAFKPISEIKVGDKVLSIDERTQITSYQPVMAVIQGEQRYQLIKITLDSGESLETTKEHPFYIKGKGWNPANSLKVGQALQLHNSSTVVIKEIDTSVRLEKVYNLTVANTHNYFVGDDGVLVHNGKKQCELPALDSTGKVHGTLPKPKDFSKYSVDELELLLDELKEGVEKRIDVTSEKGRDRPHGQRQGQEHKLIKQLEKYLSGS
;
A
#
# COMPACT_ATOMS: atom_id res chain seq x y z
N MET A 1 -18.54 -7.94 13.60
CA MET A 1 -17.11 -8.32 13.59
C MET A 1 -16.51 -7.79 12.31
N ARG A 2 -15.60 -6.82 12.41
CA ARG A 2 -15.11 -6.04 11.27
C ARG A 2 -13.73 -6.57 10.91
N TRP A 3 -13.68 -7.45 9.91
CA TRP A 3 -12.46 -8.07 9.44
C TRP A 3 -11.65 -7.04 8.64
N CYS A 4 -10.46 -6.72 9.14
CA CYS A 4 -9.44 -6.04 8.37
C CYS A 4 -8.93 -7.01 7.30
N LEU A 5 -9.55 -6.99 6.11
CA LEU A 5 -9.09 -7.78 4.97
C LEU A 5 -7.66 -7.35 4.60
N PHE A 6 -6.71 -8.24 4.84
CA PHE A 6 -5.33 -8.18 4.36
C PHE A 6 -5.40 -8.38 2.84
N LEU A 7 -5.40 -7.30 2.06
CA LEU A 7 -5.32 -7.43 0.63
C LEU A 7 -3.89 -7.80 0.29
N GLY A 8 -3.65 -9.10 0.16
CA GLY A 8 -2.38 -9.62 -0.32
C GLY A 8 -1.28 -9.73 0.74
N VAL A 9 -0.81 -10.94 1.02
CA VAL A 9 0.28 -11.25 1.96
C VAL A 9 1.03 -12.50 1.47
N PHE A 10 2.32 -12.62 1.78
CA PHE A 10 3.19 -13.72 1.39
C PHE A 10 3.56 -14.63 2.57
N SER A 11 3.71 -15.94 2.33
CA SER A 11 4.11 -16.89 3.38
C SER A 11 5.65 -16.93 3.54
N HIS A 12 6.38 -17.17 2.45
CA HIS A 12 7.83 -17.40 2.43
C HIS A 12 8.43 -16.83 1.15
N ILE A 13 8.77 -15.55 1.17
CA ILE A 13 9.39 -14.87 0.05
C ILE A 13 10.58 -14.07 0.53
N HIS A 14 11.61 -14.01 -0.30
CA HIS A 14 12.73 -13.11 -0.09
C HIS A 14 12.51 -11.76 -0.78
N LEU A 15 13.06 -10.69 -0.20
CA LEU A 15 13.12 -9.40 -0.86
C LEU A 15 14.50 -9.15 -1.45
N LEU A 16 14.52 -8.37 -2.53
CA LEU A 16 15.77 -7.91 -3.13
C LEU A 16 16.62 -7.13 -2.11
N PRO A 17 17.95 -7.31 -2.15
CA PRO A 17 18.85 -6.91 -1.07
C PRO A 17 18.83 -5.41 -0.79
N SER A 18 18.88 -5.05 0.49
CA SER A 18 19.15 -3.69 0.98
C SER A 18 20.57 -3.24 0.60
N SER A 19 20.83 -1.94 0.56
CA SER A 19 22.10 -1.27 0.19
C SER A 19 23.32 -1.57 1.09
N THR A 20 23.33 -2.68 1.81
CA THR A 20 24.43 -3.21 2.62
C THR A 20 25.36 -4.09 1.76
N PRO A 21 26.67 -4.17 2.07
CA PRO A 21 27.69 -4.84 1.23
C PRO A 21 27.62 -6.37 1.20
N GLN A 22 26.47 -6.97 1.52
CA GLN A 22 26.15 -8.37 1.24
C GLN A 22 24.78 -8.37 0.56
N ASN A 23 24.77 -8.77 -0.71
CA ASN A 23 23.61 -8.94 -1.59
C ASN A 23 22.71 -10.11 -1.10
N ALA A 24 22.41 -10.16 0.20
CA ALA A 24 21.71 -11.24 0.84
C ALA A 24 20.20 -10.99 0.78
N PHE A 25 19.52 -11.83 0.02
CA PHE A 25 18.07 -12.01 0.06
C PHE A 25 17.61 -12.23 1.50
N LYS A 26 16.66 -11.41 1.96
CA LYS A 26 16.13 -11.50 3.32
C LYS A 26 14.69 -12.01 3.28
N PRO A 27 14.35 -13.07 4.04
CA PRO A 27 12.97 -13.51 4.16
C PRO A 27 12.07 -12.36 4.63
N ILE A 28 10.87 -12.24 4.06
CA ILE A 28 9.90 -11.21 4.42
C ILE A 28 9.54 -11.24 5.92
N SER A 29 9.61 -12.43 6.53
CA SER A 29 9.39 -12.63 7.97
C SER A 29 10.44 -11.98 8.87
N GLU A 30 11.64 -11.67 8.33
CA GLU A 30 12.74 -11.06 9.08
C GLU A 30 12.86 -9.55 8.84
N ILE A 31 12.11 -9.02 7.88
CA ILE A 31 12.11 -7.59 7.54
C ILE A 31 11.59 -6.78 8.73
N LYS A 32 12.24 -5.65 9.00
CA LYS A 32 11.89 -4.73 10.09
C LYS A 32 11.59 -3.36 9.53
N VAL A 33 10.83 -2.58 10.29
CA VAL A 33 10.64 -1.14 10.02
C VAL A 33 12.02 -0.47 9.94
N GLY A 34 12.20 0.37 8.92
CA GLY A 34 13.47 1.02 8.60
C GLY A 34 14.38 0.23 7.65
N ASP A 35 14.15 -1.08 7.45
CA ASP A 35 14.83 -1.82 6.37
C ASP A 35 14.46 -1.20 5.02
N LYS A 36 15.38 -1.23 4.06
CA LYS A 36 15.13 -0.72 2.72
C LYS A 36 14.83 -1.85 1.77
N VAL A 37 13.77 -1.69 0.99
CA VAL A 37 13.35 -2.64 -0.04
C VAL A 37 13.37 -1.96 -1.40
N LEU A 38 13.68 -2.74 -2.43
CA LEU A 38 13.64 -2.23 -3.80
C LEU A 38 12.17 -2.04 -4.22
N SER A 39 11.86 -0.87 -4.78
CA SER A 39 10.54 -0.53 -5.30
C SER A 39 10.66 0.33 -6.56
N ILE A 40 9.57 0.55 -7.27
CA ILE A 40 9.53 1.38 -8.48
C ILE A 40 8.51 2.51 -8.36
N ASP A 41 8.90 3.71 -8.74
CA ASP A 41 7.94 4.78 -8.99
C ASP A 41 7.24 4.51 -10.33
N GLU A 42 5.96 4.14 -10.29
CA GLU A 42 5.19 3.80 -11.49
C GLU A 42 5.06 4.97 -12.49
N ARG A 43 5.18 6.22 -12.03
CA ARG A 43 5.10 7.40 -12.90
C ARG A 43 6.40 7.63 -13.65
N THR A 44 7.54 7.50 -12.97
CA THR A 44 8.86 7.76 -13.58
C THR A 44 9.52 6.49 -14.13
N GLN A 45 9.00 5.32 -13.76
CA GLN A 45 9.60 4.00 -13.99
C GLN A 45 11.01 3.88 -13.39
N ILE A 46 11.34 4.72 -12.39
CA ILE A 46 12.63 4.70 -11.72
C ILE A 46 12.54 3.78 -10.50
N THR A 47 13.41 2.78 -10.48
CA THR A 47 13.59 1.89 -9.34
C THR A 47 14.45 2.56 -8.26
N SER A 48 14.01 2.50 -7.02
CA SER A 48 14.74 3.06 -5.87
C SER A 48 14.49 2.26 -4.60
N TYR A 49 15.45 2.33 -3.67
CA TYR A 49 15.31 1.76 -2.34
C TYR A 49 14.41 2.64 -1.48
N GLN A 50 13.34 2.06 -0.97
CA GLN A 50 12.38 2.74 -0.10
C GLN A 50 12.36 2.09 1.28
N PRO A 51 12.28 2.89 2.36
CA PRO A 51 12.17 2.35 3.70
C PRO A 51 10.82 1.66 3.91
N VAL A 52 10.86 0.55 4.64
CA VAL A 52 9.68 -0.11 5.18
C VAL A 52 9.17 0.71 6.36
N MET A 53 7.93 1.18 6.25
CA MET A 53 7.24 1.94 7.29
C MET A 53 6.50 1.04 8.27
N ALA A 54 5.94 -0.08 7.79
CA ALA A 54 5.24 -1.03 8.64
C ALA A 54 5.39 -2.46 8.12
N VAL A 55 5.45 -3.40 9.05
CA VAL A 55 5.39 -4.84 8.77
C VAL A 55 4.05 -5.34 9.28
N ILE A 56 3.23 -5.84 8.36
CA ILE A 56 1.92 -6.39 8.64
C ILE A 56 2.04 -7.90 8.62
N GLN A 57 1.58 -8.56 9.69
CA GLN A 57 1.53 -10.02 9.76
C GLN A 57 0.15 -10.49 10.18
N GLY A 58 -0.23 -11.69 9.73
CA GLY A 58 -1.45 -12.35 10.15
C GLY A 58 -1.29 -13.87 10.09
N GLU A 59 -2.07 -14.58 10.87
CA GLU A 59 -2.09 -16.04 10.87
C GLU A 59 -3.54 -16.51 10.98
N GLN A 60 -4.00 -17.20 9.94
CA GLN A 60 -5.34 -17.77 9.86
C GLN A 60 -5.39 -18.73 8.67
N ARG A 61 -6.57 -19.30 8.42
CA ARG A 61 -6.78 -20.15 7.26
C ARG A 61 -6.94 -19.29 6.01
N TYR A 62 -5.94 -19.31 5.13
CA TYR A 62 -5.93 -18.55 3.88
C TYR A 62 -6.13 -19.45 2.67
N GLN A 63 -6.68 -18.87 1.60
CA GLN A 63 -6.55 -19.44 0.25
C GLN A 63 -5.25 -18.90 -0.36
N LEU A 64 -4.28 -19.80 -0.50
CA LEU A 64 -2.95 -19.50 -1.01
C LEU A 64 -2.88 -19.90 -2.48
N ILE A 65 -2.24 -19.04 -3.27
CA ILE A 65 -1.90 -19.25 -4.66
C ILE A 65 -0.39 -19.41 -4.73
N LYS A 66 0.07 -20.56 -5.22
CA LYS A 66 1.47 -20.79 -5.56
C LYS A 66 1.64 -20.57 -7.05
N ILE A 67 2.52 -19.66 -7.42
CA ILE A 67 2.82 -19.26 -8.80
C ILE A 67 4.23 -19.76 -9.10
N THR A 68 4.36 -20.68 -10.04
CA THR A 68 5.66 -21.15 -10.50
C THR A 68 6.00 -20.47 -11.82
N LEU A 69 7.20 -19.91 -11.87
CA LEU A 69 7.74 -19.13 -12.98
C LEU A 69 8.51 -20.03 -13.95
N ASP A 70 8.74 -19.56 -15.17
CA ASP A 70 9.52 -20.26 -16.19
C ASP A 70 11.03 -20.33 -15.87
N SER A 71 11.51 -19.44 -14.99
CA SER A 71 12.83 -19.51 -14.34
C SER A 71 12.99 -20.73 -13.43
N GLY A 72 11.89 -21.31 -12.95
CA GLY A 72 11.85 -22.36 -11.93
C GLY A 72 11.58 -21.84 -10.50
N GLU A 73 11.59 -20.51 -10.28
CA GLU A 73 11.20 -19.91 -9.01
C GLU A 73 9.71 -20.16 -8.72
N SER A 74 9.35 -20.26 -7.44
CA SER A 74 7.94 -20.33 -7.01
C SER A 74 7.66 -19.31 -5.91
N LEU A 75 6.58 -18.54 -6.11
CA LEU A 75 6.09 -17.54 -5.17
C LEU A 75 4.77 -18.02 -4.55
N GLU A 76 4.57 -17.81 -3.26
CA GLU A 76 3.32 -18.19 -2.60
C GLU A 76 2.67 -17.02 -1.87
N THR A 77 1.42 -16.74 -2.22
CA THR A 77 0.71 -15.52 -1.84
C THR A 77 -0.76 -15.76 -1.59
N THR A 78 -1.46 -14.87 -0.89
CA THR A 78 -2.93 -14.92 -0.84
C THR A 78 -3.57 -14.53 -2.15
N LYS A 79 -4.75 -15.07 -2.41
CA LYS A 79 -5.48 -14.92 -3.67
C LYS A 79 -5.72 -13.46 -4.14
N GLU A 80 -5.81 -12.50 -3.23
CA GLU A 80 -6.03 -11.09 -3.55
C GLU A 80 -4.75 -10.28 -3.80
N HIS A 81 -3.56 -10.85 -3.62
CA HIS A 81 -2.32 -10.08 -3.73
C HIS A 81 -2.08 -9.61 -5.16
N PRO A 82 -1.89 -8.29 -5.42
CA PRO A 82 -1.72 -7.80 -6.79
C PRO A 82 -0.30 -8.00 -7.34
N PHE A 83 -0.23 -8.52 -8.56
CA PHE A 83 0.98 -8.64 -9.37
C PHE A 83 0.90 -7.74 -10.60
N TYR A 84 2.03 -7.19 -11.03
CA TYR A 84 2.05 -6.35 -12.23
C TYR A 84 2.30 -7.18 -13.49
N ILE A 85 1.35 -7.15 -14.41
CA ILE A 85 1.50 -7.73 -15.75
C ILE A 85 1.88 -6.62 -16.72
N LYS A 86 2.99 -6.79 -17.44
CA LYS A 86 3.47 -5.79 -18.40
C LYS A 86 2.41 -5.53 -19.47
N GLY A 87 2.01 -4.27 -19.63
CA GLY A 87 0.97 -3.84 -20.59
C GLY A 87 -0.48 -4.11 -20.14
N LYS A 88 -0.71 -4.72 -18.97
CA LYS A 88 -2.07 -4.90 -18.39
C LYS A 88 -2.23 -4.28 -17.01
N GLY A 89 -1.13 -3.99 -16.30
CA GLY A 89 -1.16 -3.40 -14.97
C GLY A 89 -1.39 -4.41 -13.85
N TRP A 90 -1.89 -3.92 -12.72
CA TRP A 90 -2.12 -4.70 -11.50
C TRP A 90 -3.26 -5.70 -11.64
N ASN A 91 -2.99 -6.97 -11.35
CA ASN A 91 -3.95 -8.06 -11.39
C ASN A 91 -3.83 -8.88 -10.10
N PRO A 92 -4.94 -9.24 -9.42
CA PRO A 92 -4.87 -10.09 -8.23
C PRO A 92 -4.39 -11.50 -8.58
N ALA A 93 -3.70 -12.16 -7.65
CA ALA A 93 -3.09 -13.48 -7.86
C ALA A 93 -4.07 -14.54 -8.41
N ASN A 94 -5.32 -14.53 -7.95
CA ASN A 94 -6.36 -15.46 -8.43
C ASN A 94 -6.87 -15.21 -9.86
N SER A 95 -6.53 -14.06 -10.45
CA SER A 95 -6.89 -13.73 -11.83
C SER A 95 -5.76 -14.02 -12.82
N LEU A 96 -4.57 -14.34 -12.31
CA LEU A 96 -3.42 -14.71 -13.11
C LEU A 96 -3.68 -16.02 -13.85
N LYS A 97 -3.05 -16.14 -15.02
CA LYS A 97 -3.16 -17.29 -15.92
C LYS A 97 -1.78 -17.68 -16.40
N VAL A 98 -1.59 -18.97 -16.58
CA VAL A 98 -0.40 -19.55 -17.24
C VAL A 98 -0.18 -18.87 -18.60
N GLY A 99 1.07 -18.55 -18.90
CA GLY A 99 1.49 -17.83 -20.11
C GLY A 99 1.46 -16.30 -20.00
N GLN A 100 0.98 -15.72 -18.89
CA GLN A 100 1.11 -14.28 -18.65
C GLN A 100 2.51 -13.89 -18.19
N ALA A 101 2.94 -12.69 -18.57
CA ALA A 101 4.28 -12.16 -18.31
C ALA A 101 4.25 -11.12 -17.17
N LEU A 102 4.89 -11.44 -16.05
CA LEU A 102 5.05 -10.58 -14.88
C LEU A 102 6.26 -9.66 -15.04
N GLN A 103 6.17 -8.42 -14.55
CA GLN A 103 7.27 -7.47 -14.63
C GLN A 103 8.33 -7.71 -13.55
N LEU A 104 9.60 -7.65 -13.95
CA LEU A 104 10.76 -7.77 -13.06
C LEU A 104 11.40 -6.41 -12.74
N HIS A 105 12.25 -6.39 -11.71
CA HIS A 105 13.00 -5.22 -11.24
C HIS A 105 13.88 -4.53 -12.30
N ASN A 106 14.37 -5.28 -13.28
CA ASN A 106 15.17 -4.80 -14.40
C ASN A 106 14.33 -4.42 -15.64
N SER A 107 13.01 -4.26 -15.49
CA SER A 107 12.04 -3.98 -16.57
C SER A 107 11.84 -5.08 -17.62
N SER A 108 12.52 -6.23 -17.46
CA SER A 108 12.23 -7.45 -18.22
C SER A 108 10.98 -8.15 -17.67
N THR A 109 10.70 -9.35 -18.17
CA THR A 109 9.51 -10.12 -17.78
C THR A 109 9.82 -11.58 -17.58
N VAL A 110 9.07 -12.22 -16.68
CA VAL A 110 9.08 -13.66 -16.41
C VAL A 110 7.69 -14.24 -16.69
N VAL A 111 7.61 -15.47 -17.20
CA VAL A 111 6.34 -16.08 -17.60
C VAL A 111 5.82 -17.01 -16.52
N ILE A 112 4.51 -16.94 -16.25
CA ILE A 112 3.85 -17.88 -15.34
C ILE A 112 3.74 -19.24 -16.03
N LYS A 113 4.35 -20.26 -15.43
CA LYS A 113 4.38 -21.63 -15.92
C LYS A 113 3.28 -22.50 -15.29
N GLU A 114 3.03 -22.33 -14.00
CA GLU A 114 2.05 -23.11 -13.26
C GLU A 114 1.41 -22.29 -12.14
N ILE A 115 0.16 -22.61 -11.81
CA ILE A 115 -0.59 -21.97 -10.74
C ILE A 115 -1.31 -23.06 -9.95
N ASP A 116 -0.94 -23.20 -8.68
CA ASP A 116 -1.61 -24.09 -7.73
C ASP A 116 -2.38 -23.30 -6.68
N THR A 117 -3.46 -23.89 -6.18
CA THR A 117 -4.25 -23.30 -5.09
C THR A 117 -4.34 -24.27 -3.92
N SER A 118 -4.11 -23.77 -2.71
CA SER A 118 -4.30 -24.55 -1.48
C SER A 118 -5.02 -23.72 -0.42
N VAL A 119 -5.62 -24.39 0.57
CA VAL A 119 -6.26 -23.73 1.71
C VAL A 119 -5.73 -24.33 3.00
N ARG A 120 -4.96 -23.55 3.78
CA ARG A 120 -4.35 -24.01 5.03
C ARG A 120 -4.18 -22.87 6.03
N LEU A 121 -3.98 -23.23 7.30
CA LEU A 121 -3.51 -22.30 8.32
C LEU A 121 -2.08 -21.90 7.95
N GLU A 122 -1.84 -20.60 7.78
CA GLU A 122 -0.54 -20.10 7.35
C GLU A 122 -0.26 -18.74 7.98
N LYS A 123 1.01 -18.49 8.29
CA LYS A 123 1.49 -17.18 8.69
C LYS A 123 1.95 -16.42 7.47
N VAL A 124 1.49 -15.18 7.35
CA VAL A 124 1.67 -14.38 6.14
C VAL A 124 2.04 -12.94 6.47
N TYR A 125 2.76 -12.30 5.57
CA TYR A 125 3.40 -10.99 5.76
C TYR A 125 3.13 -10.04 4.58
N ASN A 126 2.99 -8.74 4.87
CA ASN A 126 2.92 -7.66 3.89
C ASN A 126 3.65 -6.43 4.44
N LEU A 127 4.09 -5.51 3.55
CA LEU A 127 4.94 -4.39 3.90
C LEU A 127 4.39 -3.06 3.41
N THR A 128 4.21 -2.12 4.33
CA THR A 128 4.03 -0.72 3.93
C THR A 128 5.36 -0.11 3.57
N VAL A 129 5.53 0.23 2.31
CA VAL A 129 6.73 0.86 1.73
C VAL A 129 6.46 2.34 1.48
N ALA A 130 7.43 3.19 1.82
CA ALA A 130 7.31 4.63 1.61
C ALA A 130 7.23 4.98 0.11
N ASN A 131 6.46 6.02 -0.22
CA ASN A 131 6.38 6.70 -1.51
C ASN A 131 5.82 5.92 -2.72
N THR A 132 6.06 4.61 -2.85
CA THR A 132 5.77 3.84 -4.07
C THR A 132 4.69 2.77 -3.89
N HIS A 133 4.42 2.33 -2.66
CA HIS A 133 3.42 1.30 -2.32
C HIS A 133 3.55 -0.04 -3.07
N ASN A 134 4.73 -0.33 -3.61
CA ASN A 134 5.07 -1.58 -4.26
C ASN A 134 6.48 -1.99 -3.85
N TYR A 135 6.83 -3.24 -4.09
CA TYR A 135 8.17 -3.76 -3.86
C TYR A 135 8.42 -4.97 -4.76
N PHE A 136 9.69 -5.38 -4.83
CA PHE A 136 10.11 -6.54 -5.60
C PHE A 136 10.36 -7.75 -4.71
N VAL A 137 9.86 -8.90 -5.13
CA VAL A 137 9.91 -10.17 -4.40
C VAL A 137 10.57 -11.29 -5.19
N GLY A 138 11.19 -12.22 -4.49
CA GLY A 138 11.80 -13.39 -5.10
C GLY A 138 13.17 -13.14 -5.72
N ASP A 139 13.78 -14.22 -6.17
CA ASP A 139 15.07 -14.25 -6.85
C ASP A 139 15.01 -13.52 -8.21
N ASP A 140 13.90 -13.69 -8.94
CA ASP A 140 13.67 -12.96 -10.20
C ASP A 140 13.36 -11.47 -9.95
N GLY A 141 12.93 -11.11 -8.75
CA GLY A 141 12.52 -9.75 -8.38
C GLY A 141 11.24 -9.33 -9.11
N VAL A 142 10.16 -10.07 -8.86
CA VAL A 142 8.81 -9.84 -9.40
C VAL A 142 8.15 -8.63 -8.73
N LEU A 143 7.52 -7.77 -9.53
CA LEU A 143 6.85 -6.56 -9.05
C LEU A 143 5.47 -6.86 -8.43
N VAL A 144 5.31 -6.49 -7.16
CA VAL A 144 4.09 -6.73 -6.39
C VAL A 144 3.65 -5.47 -5.64
N HIS A 145 2.35 -5.34 -5.38
CA HIS A 145 1.80 -4.18 -4.68
C HIS A 145 1.55 -4.51 -3.20
N ASN A 146 1.73 -3.53 -2.32
CA ASN A 146 1.35 -3.61 -0.89
C ASN A 146 -0.18 -3.77 -0.64
N GLY A 147 -0.98 -4.05 -1.68
CA GLY A 147 -2.45 -4.15 -1.63
C GLY A 147 -3.18 -3.01 -0.89
N LYS A 148 -3.69 -2.01 -1.61
CA LYS A 148 -4.53 -0.99 -0.97
C LYS A 148 -5.81 -1.60 -0.44
N LYS A 149 -5.99 -1.58 0.88
CA LYS A 149 -7.33 -1.53 1.48
C LYS A 149 -8.03 -0.28 0.98
N GLN A 150 -9.31 -0.41 0.64
CA GLN A 150 -10.25 0.69 0.81
C GLN A 150 -10.40 0.99 2.31
N CYS A 151 -9.36 1.57 2.88
CA CYS A 151 -9.45 2.54 3.94
C CYS A 151 -8.79 3.79 3.35
N GLU A 152 -9.28 4.27 2.20
CA GLU A 152 -8.82 5.55 1.67
C GLU A 152 -9.20 6.62 2.68
N LEU A 153 -8.19 7.19 3.33
CA LEU A 153 -8.31 8.57 3.80
C LEU A 153 -8.49 9.41 2.53
N PRO A 154 -9.46 10.33 2.53
CA PRO A 154 -9.77 11.08 1.32
C PRO A 154 -8.58 11.99 0.96
N ALA A 155 -7.99 11.77 -0.21
CA ALA A 155 -6.87 12.56 -0.69
C ALA A 155 -7.34 13.94 -1.18
N LEU A 156 -6.48 14.94 -1.04
CA LEU A 156 -6.67 16.25 -1.64
C LEU A 156 -6.38 16.18 -3.14
N ASP A 157 -7.23 16.80 -3.96
CA ASP A 157 -6.86 17.11 -5.34
C ASP A 157 -5.89 18.31 -5.42
N SER A 158 -5.42 18.63 -6.63
CA SER A 158 -4.53 19.77 -6.90
C SER A 158 -5.14 21.14 -6.55
N THR A 159 -6.42 21.21 -6.19
CA THR A 159 -7.11 22.40 -5.71
C THR A 159 -7.23 22.44 -4.18
N GLY A 160 -6.67 21.44 -3.49
CA GLY A 160 -6.76 21.26 -2.05
C GLY A 160 -8.12 20.74 -1.60
N LYS A 161 -8.95 20.16 -2.48
CA LYS A 161 -10.29 19.71 -2.13
C LYS A 161 -10.30 18.22 -1.80
N VAL A 162 -10.78 17.88 -0.61
CA VAL A 162 -10.89 16.50 -0.12
C VAL A 162 -11.98 15.77 -0.90
N HIS A 163 -11.67 14.87 -1.82
CA HIS A 163 -12.68 14.05 -2.49
C HIS A 163 -12.88 12.72 -1.76
N GLY A 164 -14.08 12.47 -1.23
CA GLY A 164 -14.44 11.24 -0.51
C GLY A 164 -15.29 11.48 0.73
N THR A 165 -15.60 10.41 1.47
CA THR A 165 -16.28 10.52 2.77
C THR A 165 -15.24 10.70 3.86
N LEU A 166 -15.36 11.78 4.65
CA LEU A 166 -14.48 12.01 5.79
C LEU A 166 -14.57 10.87 6.81
N PRO A 167 -13.44 10.39 7.36
CA PRO A 167 -13.44 9.37 8.40
C PRO A 167 -14.14 9.88 9.66
N LYS A 168 -14.95 9.02 10.30
CA LYS A 168 -15.61 9.36 11.56
C LYS A 168 -14.67 9.06 12.74
N PRO A 169 -14.76 9.78 13.87
CA PRO A 169 -13.86 9.58 15.02
C PRO A 169 -13.80 8.15 15.56
N LYS A 170 -14.94 7.44 15.52
CA LYS A 170 -15.03 6.04 15.93
C LYS A 170 -14.24 5.07 15.04
N ASP A 171 -13.80 5.52 13.87
CA ASP A 171 -13.07 4.74 12.89
C ASP A 171 -11.57 5.10 12.89
N PHE A 172 -11.11 6.07 13.70
CA PHE A 172 -9.69 6.49 13.79
C PHE A 172 -8.77 5.36 14.25
N SER A 173 -9.22 4.51 15.17
CA SER A 173 -8.46 3.36 15.66
C SER A 173 -8.14 2.29 14.61
N LYS A 174 -8.61 2.47 13.37
CA LYS A 174 -8.30 1.58 12.24
C LYS A 174 -7.16 2.06 11.35
N TYR A 175 -6.69 3.28 11.58
CA TYR A 175 -5.60 3.91 10.84
C TYR A 175 -4.37 4.00 11.76
N SER A 176 -3.17 4.02 11.19
CA SER A 176 -1.96 4.27 11.97
C SER A 176 -1.91 5.72 12.46
N VAL A 177 -1.09 5.97 13.48
CA VAL A 177 -0.85 7.34 13.98
C VAL A 177 -0.30 8.22 12.85
N ASP A 178 0.72 7.74 12.13
CA ASP A 178 1.33 8.44 10.99
C ASP A 178 0.34 8.75 9.86
N GLU A 179 -0.60 7.85 9.57
CA GLU A 179 -1.64 8.08 8.56
C GLU A 179 -2.64 9.17 8.98
N LEU A 180 -2.97 9.22 10.27
CA LEU A 180 -3.83 10.26 10.83
C LEU A 180 -3.12 11.61 10.94
N GLU A 181 -1.81 11.62 11.21
CA GLU A 181 -0.96 12.82 11.19
C GLU A 181 -0.83 13.39 9.78
N LEU A 182 -0.56 12.53 8.78
CA LEU A 182 -0.50 12.96 7.38
C LEU A 182 -1.83 13.57 6.91
N LEU A 183 -2.97 12.95 7.27
CA LEU A 183 -4.30 13.51 6.97
C LEU A 183 -4.51 14.84 7.71
N LEU A 184 -4.05 14.96 8.96
CA LEU A 184 -4.18 16.19 9.73
C LEU A 184 -3.41 17.34 9.07
N ASP A 185 -2.18 17.09 8.64
CA ASP A 185 -1.33 18.09 7.97
C ASP A 185 -1.92 18.51 6.63
N GLU A 186 -2.37 17.55 5.81
CA GLU A 186 -3.06 17.83 4.55
C GLU A 186 -4.34 18.67 4.78
N LEU A 187 -5.17 18.30 5.75
CA LEU A 187 -6.39 19.04 6.06
C LEU A 187 -6.09 20.47 6.54
N LYS A 188 -5.04 20.67 7.34
CA LYS A 188 -4.60 22.00 7.80
C LYS A 188 -4.15 22.87 6.63
N GLU A 189 -3.28 22.36 5.76
CA GLU A 189 -2.84 23.08 4.57
C GLU A 189 -4.02 23.42 3.63
N GLY A 190 -4.92 22.47 3.42
CA GLY A 190 -6.10 22.67 2.57
C GLY A 190 -7.03 23.75 3.12
N VAL A 191 -7.26 23.75 4.43
CA VAL A 191 -8.11 24.75 5.09
C VAL A 191 -7.46 26.14 5.04
N GLU A 192 -6.16 26.26 5.31
CA GLU A 192 -5.42 27.53 5.22
C GLU A 192 -5.49 28.12 3.81
N LYS A 193 -5.18 27.33 2.78
CA LYS A 193 -5.29 27.76 1.36
C LYS A 193 -6.71 28.24 1.00
N ARG A 194 -7.76 27.71 1.63
CA ARG A 194 -9.16 28.15 1.40
C ARG A 194 -9.53 29.40 2.19
N ILE A 195 -8.96 29.63 3.36
CA ILE A 195 -9.17 30.88 4.12
C ILE A 195 -8.65 32.06 3.29
N ASP A 196 -7.49 31.91 2.67
CA ASP A 196 -6.90 32.92 1.79
C ASP A 196 -7.79 33.18 0.56
N VAL A 197 -8.23 32.13 -0.14
CA VAL A 197 -9.10 32.27 -1.33
C VAL A 197 -10.49 32.84 -1.00
N THR A 198 -11.04 32.55 0.20
CA THR A 198 -12.34 33.08 0.63
C THR A 198 -12.24 34.57 1.01
N SER A 199 -11.07 35.03 1.45
CA SER A 199 -10.80 36.45 1.72
C SER A 199 -10.81 37.30 0.44
N GLU A 200 -10.43 36.69 -0.71
CA GLU A 200 -10.38 37.36 -2.01
C GLU A 200 -11.70 37.34 -2.80
N LYS A 201 -12.55 36.30 -2.67
CA LYS A 201 -13.68 36.05 -3.59
C LYS A 201 -15.10 36.23 -3.02
N GLY A 202 -15.23 36.52 -1.72
CA GLY A 202 -16.54 36.70 -1.07
C GLY A 202 -17.25 35.37 -0.75
N ARG A 203 -18.04 35.37 0.34
CA ARG A 203 -18.63 34.15 0.93
C ARG A 203 -19.82 33.63 0.12
N ASP A 204 -19.65 32.48 -0.52
CA ASP A 204 -20.77 31.74 -1.11
C ASP A 204 -21.25 30.61 -0.17
N ARG A 205 -22.57 30.50 0.04
CA ARG A 205 -23.20 29.68 1.11
C ARG A 205 -22.92 28.16 1.04
N PRO A 206 -22.73 27.52 -0.12
CA PRO A 206 -22.36 26.10 -0.19
C PRO A 206 -20.93 25.80 0.32
N HIS A 207 -20.06 26.82 0.39
CA HIS A 207 -18.64 26.66 0.75
C HIS A 207 -18.44 26.49 2.27
N GLY A 208 -19.26 27.15 3.09
CA GLY A 208 -19.10 27.18 4.56
C GLY A 208 -19.45 25.86 5.26
N GLN A 209 -20.39 25.05 4.73
CA GLN A 209 -20.79 23.79 5.36
C GLN A 209 -19.67 22.74 5.32
N ARG A 210 -18.91 22.69 4.21
CA ARG A 210 -17.79 21.76 4.04
C ARG A 210 -16.58 22.18 4.87
N GLN A 211 -16.27 23.48 4.89
CA GLN A 211 -15.25 24.05 5.76
C GLN A 211 -15.52 23.77 7.25
N GLY A 212 -16.80 23.81 7.66
CA GLY A 212 -17.20 23.46 9.03
C GLY A 212 -17.02 21.98 9.38
N GLN A 213 -17.25 21.07 8.41
CA GLN A 213 -17.01 19.64 8.59
C GLN A 213 -15.51 19.32 8.69
N GLU A 214 -14.68 19.98 7.89
CA GLU A 214 -13.21 19.84 7.90
C GLU A 214 -12.60 20.37 9.20
N HIS A 215 -12.99 21.57 9.67
CA HIS A 215 -12.55 22.09 10.97
C HIS A 215 -12.95 21.19 12.14
N LYS A 216 -14.15 20.60 12.07
CA LYS A 216 -14.61 19.66 13.11
C LYS A 216 -13.78 18.38 13.10
N LEU A 217 -13.38 17.90 11.92
CA LEU A 217 -12.53 16.74 11.78
C LEU A 217 -11.11 17.00 12.28
N ILE A 218 -10.51 18.14 11.93
CA ILE A 218 -9.19 18.58 12.43
C ILE A 218 -9.16 18.54 13.96
N LYS A 219 -10.14 19.17 14.63
CA LYS A 219 -10.23 19.16 16.10
C LYS A 219 -10.39 17.75 16.68
N GLN A 220 -11.06 16.85 15.97
CA GLN A 220 -11.24 15.46 16.40
C GLN A 220 -9.96 14.65 16.26
N LEU A 221 -9.20 14.86 15.19
CA LEU A 221 -7.88 14.25 14.96
C LEU A 221 -6.86 14.74 15.98
N GLU A 222 -6.76 16.05 16.20
CA GLU A 222 -5.86 16.64 17.21
C GLU A 222 -6.14 16.10 18.62
N LYS A 223 -7.42 15.99 19.00
CA LYS A 223 -7.81 15.41 20.29
C LYS A 223 -7.47 13.92 20.41
N TYR A 224 -7.55 13.17 19.31
CA TYR A 224 -7.23 11.75 19.30
C TYR A 224 -5.71 11.52 19.38
N LEU A 225 -4.93 12.30 18.63
CA LEU A 225 -3.47 12.23 18.59
C LEU A 225 -2.81 12.78 19.88
N SER A 226 -3.44 13.73 20.58
CA SER A 226 -2.92 14.27 21.84
C SER A 226 -3.33 13.49 23.10
N GLY A 227 -4.25 12.53 22.97
CA GLY A 227 -4.84 11.78 24.08
C GLY A 227 -4.47 10.29 24.12
N SER A 228 -3.56 9.85 23.24
CA SER A 228 -3.07 8.47 23.14
C SER A 228 -1.62 8.36 23.58
#